data_AF-A0A7S4EBP7-F1
#
_entry.id   AF-A0A7S4EBP7-F1
#
_cell.length_a   1.000
_cell.length_b   1.000
_cell.length_c   1.000
_cell.angle_alpha   90.00
_cell.angle_beta   90.00
_cell.angle_gamma   90.00
#
_symmetry.space_group_name_H-M   'P 1'
#
loop_
_entity.id
_entity.type
_entity.pdbx_description
1 polymer ?
#
loop_
_entity_poly.entity_id
_entity_poly.type
_entity_poly.pdbx_seq_one_letter_code
_entity_poly.pdbx_strand_id
1 'polypeptide(L)'
;ATTTIVVGSQALVASILGGVEQAVAIGATTELDGSESYDPDEEGALAYAWTAARVLDDGSREDANPLLASADTTQSVLAFTPTTAAGWASDTSYEFTLTVSHGARSAAYSVLVSVSSDQYMPRATVTEFDE
;
A
#
# COMPACT_ATOMS: atom_id res chain seq x y z
N ALA A 1 -0.07 -0.16 -48.30
CA ALA A 1 0.23 -1.24 -47.33
C ALA A 1 -0.09 -0.69 -45.95
N THR A 2 -1.02 -1.30 -45.23
CA THR A 2 -1.35 -0.90 -43.86
C THR A 2 -0.46 -1.70 -42.93
N THR A 3 0.46 -1.03 -42.24
CA THR A 3 1.25 -1.65 -41.17
C THR A 3 0.36 -1.75 -39.94
N THR A 4 -0.10 -2.95 -39.61
CA THR A 4 -0.69 -3.22 -38.32
C THR A 4 0.45 -3.32 -37.31
N ILE A 5 0.66 -2.27 -36.52
CA ILE A 5 1.50 -2.36 -35.32
C ILE A 5 0.66 -3.13 -34.30
N VAL A 6 1.04 -4.36 -34.01
CA VAL A 6 0.48 -5.10 -32.87
C VAL A 6 1.21 -4.57 -31.63
N VAL A 7 0.63 -3.59 -30.95
CA VAL A 7 0.99 -3.29 -29.56
C VAL A 7 0.48 -4.47 -28.74
N GLY A 8 1.39 -5.20 -28.09
CA GLY A 8 1.01 -6.23 -27.12
C GLY A 8 0.44 -5.59 -25.85
N SER A 9 -0.34 -6.34 -25.09
CA SER A 9 -0.92 -5.87 -23.82
C SER A 9 0.19 -5.55 -22.80
N GLN A 10 0.18 -4.33 -22.25
CA GLN A 10 1.10 -3.77 -21.26
C GLN A 10 0.62 -4.00 -19.84
N ALA A 11 1.48 -4.48 -18.93
CA ALA A 11 1.07 -4.81 -17.56
C ALA A 11 0.35 -3.66 -16.81
N LEU A 12 -0.65 -4.03 -15.99
CA LEU A 12 -1.26 -3.15 -15.00
C LEU A 12 -0.18 -2.62 -14.05
N VAL A 13 -0.26 -1.36 -13.65
CA VAL A 13 0.70 -0.74 -12.74
C VAL A 13 0.03 -0.43 -11.41
N ALA A 14 0.52 -1.07 -10.34
CA ALA A 14 0.19 -0.74 -8.97
C ALA A 14 1.24 0.25 -8.43
N SER A 15 0.81 1.31 -7.75
CA SER A 15 1.70 2.27 -7.10
C SER A 15 1.12 2.68 -5.76
N ILE A 16 1.99 2.91 -4.78
CA ILE A 16 1.62 3.55 -3.51
C ILE A 16 2.47 4.82 -3.39
N LEU A 17 1.82 5.97 -3.26
CA LEU A 17 2.50 7.24 -3.00
C LEU A 17 3.23 7.19 -1.66
N GLY A 18 4.43 7.76 -1.64
CA GLY A 18 5.26 7.80 -0.45
C GLY A 18 6.38 6.76 -0.42
N GLY A 19 6.61 6.05 -1.52
CA GLY A 19 7.75 5.15 -1.70
C GLY A 19 7.60 3.80 -0.98
N VAL A 20 8.70 3.07 -0.88
CA VAL A 20 8.75 1.70 -0.35
C VAL A 20 8.71 1.63 1.17
N GLU A 21 8.99 2.75 1.85
CA GLU A 21 9.04 2.84 3.31
C GLU A 21 8.40 4.15 3.81
N GLN A 22 7.54 4.03 4.81
CA GLN A 22 6.85 5.14 5.46
C GLN A 22 6.89 5.00 6.98
N ALA A 23 6.87 6.12 7.68
CA ALA A 23 6.76 6.14 9.13
C ALA A 23 5.45 6.84 9.55
N VAL A 24 4.69 6.21 10.44
CA VAL A 24 3.43 6.75 10.99
C VAL A 24 3.37 6.64 12.51
N ALA A 25 2.76 7.62 13.17
CA ALA A 25 2.70 7.66 14.63
C ALA A 25 1.52 6.84 15.15
N ILE A 26 1.71 6.15 16.28
CA ILE A 26 0.60 5.52 16.99
C ILE A 26 -0.44 6.57 17.38
N GLY A 27 -1.71 6.32 17.06
CA GLY A 27 -2.85 7.20 17.31
C GLY A 27 -3.07 8.28 16.25
N ALA A 28 -2.19 8.42 15.26
CA ALA A 28 -2.37 9.39 14.18
C ALA A 28 -3.15 8.80 13.00
N THR A 29 -4.08 9.56 12.45
CA THR A 29 -4.75 9.17 11.19
C THR A 29 -3.73 9.14 10.06
N THR A 30 -3.70 8.01 9.36
CA THR A 30 -2.76 7.69 8.29
C THR A 30 -3.52 7.35 7.03
N GLU A 31 -2.99 7.77 5.89
CA GLU A 31 -3.50 7.46 4.56
C GLU A 31 -2.36 6.89 3.71
N LEU A 32 -2.59 5.71 3.12
CA LEU A 32 -1.78 5.16 2.03
C LEU A 32 -2.55 5.37 0.74
N ASP A 33 -1.93 6.06 -0.22
CA ASP A 33 -2.60 6.50 -1.45
C ASP A 33 -2.12 5.68 -2.65
N GLY A 34 -3.00 4.84 -3.17
CA GLY A 34 -2.79 4.01 -4.35
C GLY A 34 -3.36 4.59 -5.64
N SER A 35 -3.84 5.84 -5.64
CA SER A 35 -4.60 6.45 -6.73
C SER A 35 -3.81 6.67 -8.03
N GLU A 36 -2.47 6.62 -7.98
CA GLU A 36 -1.62 6.65 -9.17
C GLU A 36 -1.49 5.30 -9.88
N SER A 37 -2.17 4.26 -9.40
CA SER A 37 -2.26 2.98 -10.11
C SER A 37 -3.07 3.13 -11.40
N TYR A 38 -2.64 2.47 -12.49
CA TYR A 38 -3.30 2.59 -13.80
C TYR A 38 -3.17 1.33 -14.67
N ASP A 39 -4.09 1.16 -15.62
CA ASP A 39 -3.97 0.18 -16.71
C ASP A 39 -3.53 0.91 -17.99
N PRO A 40 -2.36 0.60 -18.58
CA PRO A 40 -1.91 1.26 -19.80
C PRO A 40 -2.65 0.84 -21.08
N ASP A 41 -3.42 -0.27 -21.06
CA ASP A 41 -4.15 -0.76 -22.23
C ASP A 41 -5.65 -0.47 -22.19
N GLU A 42 -6.24 -0.30 -21.00
CA GLU A 42 -7.68 -0.16 -20.81
C GLU A 42 -8.04 1.07 -19.98
N GLU A 43 -8.85 1.95 -20.56
CA GLU A 43 -9.48 3.06 -19.82
C GLU A 43 -10.57 2.49 -18.90
N GLY A 44 -10.54 2.80 -17.61
CA GLY A 44 -11.58 2.36 -16.68
C GLY A 44 -11.19 2.47 -15.21
N ALA A 45 -12.19 2.27 -14.34
CA ALA A 45 -11.94 2.22 -12.91
C ALA A 45 -11.26 0.90 -12.53
N LEU A 46 -10.17 0.99 -11.76
CA LEU A 46 -9.53 -0.17 -11.15
C LEU A 46 -10.29 -0.60 -9.89
N ALA A 47 -10.30 -1.90 -9.61
CA ALA A 47 -10.67 -2.42 -8.30
C ALA A 47 -9.43 -2.48 -7.40
N TYR A 48 -9.56 -2.01 -6.16
CA TYR A 48 -8.48 -1.96 -5.17
C TYR A 48 -8.74 -2.97 -4.05
N ALA A 49 -7.67 -3.53 -3.51
CA ALA A 49 -7.70 -4.39 -2.33
C ALA A 49 -6.43 -4.20 -1.52
N TRP A 50 -6.59 -3.91 -0.23
CA TRP A 50 -5.49 -3.72 0.71
C TRP A 50 -5.39 -4.86 1.71
N THR A 51 -4.17 -5.34 1.94
CA THR A 51 -3.85 -6.28 3.01
C THR A 51 -2.68 -5.77 3.85
N ALA A 52 -2.57 -6.28 5.08
CA ALA A 52 -1.47 -5.98 5.99
C ALA A 52 -0.90 -7.25 6.63
N ALA A 53 0.41 -7.27 6.80
CA ALA A 53 1.13 -8.25 7.60
C ALA A 53 2.07 -7.53 8.57
N ARG A 54 2.17 -8.00 9.83
CA ARG A 54 3.18 -7.49 10.76
C ARG A 54 4.51 -8.18 10.48
N VAL A 55 5.58 -7.41 10.44
CA VAL A 55 6.95 -7.90 10.23
C VAL A 55 7.55 -8.16 11.61
N LEU A 56 7.96 -9.40 11.85
CA LEU A 56 8.60 -9.82 13.09
C LEU A 56 10.10 -9.57 13.09
N ASP A 57 10.71 -9.63 14.27
CA ASP A 57 12.16 -9.43 14.46
C ASP A 57 13.02 -10.43 13.67
N ASP A 58 12.49 -11.63 13.40
CA ASP A 58 13.15 -12.66 12.58
C ASP A 58 12.91 -12.48 11.07
N GLY A 59 12.24 -11.39 10.66
CA GLY A 59 11.89 -11.06 9.28
C GLY A 59 10.68 -11.83 8.74
N SER A 60 10.08 -12.74 9.54
CA SER A 60 8.85 -13.40 9.15
C SER A 60 7.66 -12.44 9.18
N ARG A 61 6.60 -12.81 8.46
CA ARG A 61 5.39 -12.02 8.31
C ARG A 61 4.22 -12.82 8.84
N GLU A 62 3.38 -12.17 9.60
CA GLU A 62 2.12 -12.77 10.04
C GLU A 62 0.94 -11.86 9.78
N ASP A 63 -0.22 -12.48 9.63
CA ASP A 63 -1.44 -11.82 9.22
C ASP A 63 -1.81 -10.67 10.17
N ALA A 64 -1.98 -9.48 9.61
CA ALA A 64 -2.41 -8.28 10.31
C ALA A 64 -3.67 -7.67 9.67
N ASN A 65 -4.31 -8.36 8.74
CA ASN A 65 -5.59 -7.95 8.15
C ASN A 65 -6.69 -7.62 9.17
N PRO A 66 -6.81 -8.32 10.31
CA PRO A 66 -7.78 -7.96 11.35
C PRO A 66 -7.61 -6.54 11.89
N LEU A 67 -6.40 -5.95 11.82
CA LEU A 67 -6.16 -4.57 12.26
C LEU A 67 -6.79 -3.53 11.34
N LEU A 68 -7.17 -3.92 10.12
CA LEU A 68 -7.84 -3.07 9.12
C LEU A 68 -9.37 -3.21 9.16
N ALA A 69 -9.95 -3.91 10.14
CA ALA A 69 -11.39 -4.19 10.18
C ALA A 69 -12.29 -2.94 10.22
N SER A 70 -11.77 -1.78 10.64
CA SER A 70 -12.49 -0.50 10.63
C SER A 70 -12.24 0.34 9.37
N ALA A 71 -11.34 -0.08 8.48
CA ALA A 71 -11.01 0.61 7.25
C ALA A 71 -11.79 0.01 6.07
N ASP A 72 -12.07 0.84 5.06
CA ASP A 72 -12.53 0.33 3.76
C ASP A 72 -11.30 -0.05 2.92
N THR A 73 -11.02 -1.35 2.85
CA THR A 73 -9.86 -1.89 2.12
C THR A 73 -10.08 -1.98 0.62
N THR A 74 -11.20 -1.46 0.09
CA THR A 74 -11.54 -1.49 -1.34
C THR A 74 -11.39 -0.15 -2.06
N GLN A 75 -10.97 0.89 -1.33
CA GLN A 75 -10.73 2.23 -1.87
C GLN A 75 -9.30 2.38 -2.41
N SER A 76 -9.12 3.34 -3.32
CA SER A 76 -7.80 3.73 -3.81
C SER A 76 -6.92 4.35 -2.72
N VAL A 77 -7.53 4.96 -1.70
CA VAL A 77 -6.84 5.49 -0.53
C VAL A 77 -7.26 4.68 0.70
N LEU A 78 -6.32 4.01 1.34
CA LEU A 78 -6.53 3.31 2.59
C LEU A 78 -6.33 4.27 3.77
N ALA A 79 -7.41 4.64 4.44
CA ALA A 79 -7.38 5.42 5.68
C ALA A 79 -7.47 4.50 6.90
N PHE A 80 -6.54 4.64 7.84
CA PHE A 80 -6.54 3.91 9.11
C PHE A 80 -5.93 4.74 10.24
N THR A 81 -6.11 4.29 11.49
CA THR A 81 -5.48 4.92 12.66
C THR A 81 -4.92 3.81 13.56
N PRO A 82 -3.60 3.61 13.61
CA PRO A 82 -3.01 2.54 14.39
C PRO A 82 -3.17 2.88 15.88
N THR A 83 -3.81 2.00 16.65
CA THR A 83 -3.95 2.17 18.10
C THR A 83 -3.63 0.87 18.83
N THR A 84 -3.04 0.98 20.01
CA THR A 84 -2.76 -0.20 20.85
C THR A 84 -4.04 -0.93 21.26
N ALA A 85 -5.15 -0.21 21.42
CA ALA A 85 -6.46 -0.78 21.69
C ALA A 85 -7.00 -1.64 20.53
N ALA A 86 -6.66 -1.30 19.28
CA ALA A 86 -7.00 -2.10 18.11
C ALA A 86 -5.99 -3.23 17.85
N GLY A 87 -4.94 -3.37 18.66
CA GLY A 87 -3.93 -4.44 18.54
C GLY A 87 -2.68 -4.07 17.75
N TRP A 88 -2.48 -2.80 17.40
CA TRP A 88 -1.23 -2.33 16.79
C TRP A 88 -0.10 -2.34 17.82
N ALA A 89 1.05 -2.88 17.41
CA ALA A 89 2.29 -2.80 18.15
C ALA A 89 3.03 -1.51 17.77
N SER A 90 3.55 -0.81 18.77
CA SER A 90 4.43 0.33 18.56
C SER A 90 5.86 -0.12 18.26
N ASP A 91 6.62 0.75 17.61
CA ASP A 91 7.99 0.53 17.16
C ASP A 91 8.13 -0.79 16.36
N THR A 92 7.11 -1.06 15.55
CA THR A 92 6.97 -2.28 14.74
C THR A 92 6.64 -1.89 13.30
N SER A 93 7.21 -2.63 12.34
CA SER A 93 6.92 -2.45 10.92
C SER A 93 5.81 -3.38 10.44
N TYR A 94 4.96 -2.85 9.57
CA TYR A 94 3.87 -3.56 8.91
C TYR A 94 4.05 -3.46 7.40
N GLU A 95 3.99 -4.59 6.70
CA GLU A 95 3.96 -4.62 5.26
C GLU A 95 2.51 -4.49 4.79
N PHE A 96 2.20 -3.40 4.10
CA PHE A 96 0.93 -3.22 3.41
C PHE A 96 1.10 -3.62 1.96
N THR A 97 0.13 -4.36 1.43
CA THR A 97 0.11 -4.72 0.00
C THR A 97 -1.17 -4.18 -0.63
N LEU A 98 -1.00 -3.30 -1.61
CA LEU A 98 -2.06 -2.91 -2.52
C LEU A 98 -2.10 -3.92 -3.66
N THR A 99 -3.27 -4.47 -3.94
CA THR A 99 -3.57 -5.18 -5.18
C THR A 99 -4.59 -4.37 -5.97
N VAL A 100 -4.24 -4.03 -7.21
CA VAL A 100 -5.17 -3.46 -8.18
C VAL A 100 -5.54 -4.52 -9.21
N SER A 101 -6.77 -4.46 -9.71
CA SER A 101 -7.25 -5.35 -10.76
C SER A 101 -8.18 -4.66 -11.76
N HIS A 102 -8.10 -5.10 -13.00
CA HIS A 102 -9.01 -4.76 -14.10
C HIS A 102 -9.36 -6.05 -14.83
N GLY A 103 -10.60 -6.52 -14.69
CA GLY A 103 -11.03 -7.79 -15.27
C GLY A 103 -10.20 -8.97 -14.73
N ALA A 104 -9.52 -9.70 -15.61
CA ALA A 104 -8.66 -10.83 -15.25
C ALA A 104 -7.21 -10.44 -14.89
N ARG A 105 -6.87 -9.16 -15.00
CA ARG A 105 -5.52 -8.62 -14.82
C ARG A 105 -5.37 -8.09 -13.42
N SER A 106 -4.18 -8.25 -12.85
CA SER A 106 -3.84 -7.67 -11.56
C SER A 106 -2.37 -7.29 -11.47
N ALA A 107 -2.08 -6.38 -10.56
CA ALA A 107 -0.75 -5.98 -10.15
C ALA A 107 -0.77 -5.67 -8.66
N ALA A 108 0.37 -5.80 -8.01
CA ALA A 108 0.50 -5.52 -6.59
C ALA A 108 1.73 -4.66 -6.31
N TYR A 109 1.64 -3.84 -5.27
CA TYR A 109 2.73 -3.03 -4.75
C TYR A 109 2.72 -3.11 -3.22
N SER A 110 3.90 -3.22 -2.62
CA SER A 110 4.04 -3.32 -1.16
C SER A 110 4.84 -2.15 -0.61
N VAL A 111 4.44 -1.68 0.57
CA VAL A 111 5.11 -0.63 1.33
C VAL A 111 5.29 -1.09 2.78
N LEU A 112 6.47 -0.83 3.33
CA LEU A 112 6.72 -1.01 4.77
C LEU A 112 6.30 0.26 5.51
N VAL A 113 5.48 0.09 6.53
CA VAL A 113 4.99 1.17 7.39
C VAL A 113 5.48 0.91 8.81
N SER A 114 6.42 1.72 9.27
CA SER A 114 6.88 1.70 10.66
C SER A 114 5.92 2.50 11.54
N VAL A 115 5.28 1.82 12.49
CA VAL A 115 4.39 2.44 13.47
C VAL A 115 5.21 2.83 14.69
N SER A 116 5.52 4.11 14.88
CA SER A 116 6.33 4.56 16.03
C SER A 116 5.48 4.84 17.26
N SER A 117 6.05 4.60 18.45
CA SER A 117 5.49 5.09 19.72
C SER A 117 5.57 6.61 19.87
N ASP A 118 6.42 7.30 19.10
CA ASP A 118 6.55 8.75 19.13
C ASP A 118 5.40 9.45 18.37
N GLN A 119 4.50 10.06 19.13
CA GLN A 119 3.35 10.79 18.58
C GLN A 119 3.72 12.10 17.86
N TYR A 120 4.96 12.57 18.00
CA TYR A 120 5.44 13.80 17.40
C TYR A 120 6.37 13.57 16.21
N MET A 121 6.61 12.31 15.81
CA MET A 121 7.44 12.09 14.65
C MET A 121 6.74 12.62 13.38
N PRO A 122 7.45 13.36 12.51
CA PRO A 122 6.90 13.73 11.22
C PRO A 122 6.70 12.47 10.37
N ARG A 123 5.61 12.42 9.58
CA ARG A 123 5.51 11.41 8.51
C ARG A 123 6.73 11.60 7.60
N ALA A 124 7.63 10.63 7.62
CA ALA A 124 8.77 10.58 6.71
C ALA A 124 8.39 9.67 5.54
N THR A 125 8.33 10.26 4.35
CA THR A 125 8.32 9.55 3.07
C THR A 125 9.77 9.38 2.66
N VAL A 126 10.27 8.15 2.59
CA VAL A 126 11.57 7.89 1.96
C VAL A 126 11.32 7.80 0.45
N THR A 127 11.32 8.95 -0.21
CA THR A 127 11.41 9.05 -1.67
C THR A 127 12.86 8.82 -2.07
N GLU A 128 13.19 7.55 -2.32
CA GLU A 128 14.41 7.06 -3.00
C GLU A 128 15.76 7.34 -2.32
N PHE A 129 16.68 6.38 -2.48
CA PHE A 129 18.10 6.56 -2.24
C PHE A 129 18.64 7.49 -3.34
N ASP A 130 19.33 8.57 -2.96
CA ASP A 130 20.18 9.34 -3.87
C ASP A 130 21.28 8.41 -4.43
N GLU A 131 21.31 8.32 -5.76
CA GLU A 131 22.34 7.83 -6.71
C GLU A 131 22.77 6.35 -6.74
#